data_AF-A0A7G2D7U2-F1
#
_entry.id   AF-A0A7G2D7U2-F1
#
_cell.length_a   1.000
_cell.length_b   1.000
_cell.length_c   1.000
_cell.angle_alpha   90.00
_cell.angle_beta   90.00
_cell.angle_gamma   90.00
#
_symmetry.space_group_name_H-M   'P 1'
#
loop_
_entity.id
_entity.type
_entity.pdbx_description
1 polymer ?
#
loop_
_entity_poly.entity_id
_entity_poly.type
_entity_poly.pdbx_seq_one_letter_code
_entity_poly.pdbx_strand_id
1 'polypeptide(L)' 'MVRQKKDPWDDEEEKIRAVLPWGKSDFLSDVIEERRKERSEALEIVENLVDPDDFPDDVKLIIKKPDKNELIGE' A
#
# COMPACT_ATOMS: atom_id res chain seq x y z
N MET A 1 35.78 -19.73 -18.96
CA MET A 1 34.66 -18.78 -19.15
C MET A 1 33.42 -19.43 -18.55
N VAL A 2 32.96 -18.95 -17.38
CA VAL A 2 31.76 -19.48 -16.73
C VAL A 2 30.56 -18.88 -17.45
N ARG A 3 29.76 -19.71 -18.13
CA ARG A 3 28.46 -19.28 -18.66
C ARG A 3 27.55 -19.03 -17.46
N GLN A 4 27.30 -17.76 -17.13
CA GLN A 4 26.20 -17.43 -16.24
C GLN A 4 24.90 -17.89 -16.90
N LYS A 5 24.12 -18.70 -16.19
CA LYS A 5 22.76 -19.05 -16.61
C LYS A 5 21.93 -17.77 -16.50
N LYS A 6 21.43 -17.29 -17.63
CA LYS A 6 20.46 -16.19 -17.67
C LYS A 6 19.19 -16.66 -16.95
N ASP A 7 18.62 -15.79 -16.12
CA ASP A 7 17.43 -16.12 -15.38
C ASP A 7 16.26 -16.26 -16.38
N PRO A 8 15.47 -17.36 -16.36
CA PRO A 8 14.29 -17.48 -17.21
C PRO A 8 13.30 -16.30 -17.08
N TRP A 9 13.28 -15.58 -15.95
CA TRP A 9 12.45 -14.40 -15.76
C TRP A 9 12.91 -13.20 -16.61
N ASP A 10 14.22 -13.09 -16.92
CA ASP A 10 14.77 -12.01 -17.76
C ASP A 10 14.24 -12.09 -19.21
N ASP A 11 14.00 -13.30 -19.71
CA ASP A 11 13.54 -13.52 -21.08
C ASP A 11 12.06 -13.16 -21.27
N GLU A 12 11.24 -13.23 -20.22
CA GLU A 12 9.84 -12.77 -20.26
C GLU A 12 9.75 -11.25 -20.22
N GLU A 13 10.55 -10.61 -19.37
CA GLU A 13 10.57 -9.16 -19.27
C GLU A 13 11.13 -8.50 -20.55
N GLU A 14 12.13 -9.12 -21.21
CA GLU A 14 12.60 -8.69 -22.53
C GLU A 14 11.49 -8.74 -23.60
N LYS A 15 10.66 -9.79 -23.60
CA LYS A 15 9.53 -9.91 -24.54
C LYS A 15 8.46 -8.85 -24.29
N ILE A 16 8.16 -8.56 -23.02
CA ILE A 16 7.22 -7.50 -22.65
C ILE A 16 7.77 -6.14 -23.11
N ARG A 17 9.04 -5.84 -22.80
CA ARG A 17 9.71 -4.58 -23.20
C ARG A 17 9.83 -4.42 -24.71
N ALA A 18 9.94 -5.50 -25.47
CA ALA A 18 9.97 -5.46 -26.93
C ALA A 18 8.65 -4.95 -27.55
N VAL A 19 7.52 -5.17 -26.88
CA VAL A 19 6.18 -4.71 -27.34
C VAL A 19 5.75 -3.42 -26.64
N LEU A 20 6.03 -3.31 -25.34
CA LEU A 20 5.72 -2.17 -24.48
C LEU A 20 7.00 -1.76 -23.74
N PRO A 21 7.78 -0.79 -24.25
CA PRO A 21 9.09 -0.43 -23.68
C PRO A 21 9.05 0.04 -22.21
N TRP A 22 7.90 0.55 -21.77
CA TRP A 22 7.63 0.96 -20.39
C TRP A 22 6.91 -0.12 -19.56
N GLY A 23 6.51 -1.22 -20.19
CA GLY A 23 5.84 -2.35 -19.57
C GLY A 23 6.80 -3.13 -18.69
N LYS A 24 6.30 -3.52 -17.52
CA LYS A 24 6.98 -4.40 -16.57
C LYS A 24 6.08 -5.61 -16.33
N SER A 25 6.68 -6.77 -16.10
CA SER A 25 5.93 -7.98 -15.72
C SER A 25 5.15 -7.77 -14.41
N ASP A 26 5.75 -7.01 -13.50
CA ASP A 26 5.27 -6.88 -12.12
C ASP A 26 4.28 -5.71 -11.95
N PHE A 27 3.90 -5.06 -13.05
CA PHE A 27 3.03 -3.87 -13.01
C PHE A 27 1.76 -4.06 -12.18
N LEU A 28 1.08 -5.20 -12.33
CA LEU A 28 -0.14 -5.47 -11.56
C LEU A 28 0.15 -5.65 -10.06
N SER A 29 1.28 -6.25 -9.73
CA SER A 29 1.73 -6.42 -8.34
C SER A 29 2.07 -5.06 -7.72
N ASP A 30 2.82 -4.22 -8.45
CA ASP A 30 3.15 -2.85 -8.05
C ASP A 30 1.88 -2.04 -7.74
N VAL A 31 0.89 -2.09 -8.64
CA VAL A 31 -0.39 -1.36 -8.47
C VAL A 31 -1.18 -1.87 -7.25
N ILE A 32 -1.19 -3.17 -7.00
CA ILE A 32 -1.86 -3.75 -5.82
C ILE A 32 -1.16 -3.30 -4.54
N GLU A 33 0.18 -3.27 -4.54
CA GLU A 33 0.98 -2.81 -3.40
C GLU A 33 0.77 -1.32 -3.13
N GLU A 34 0.82 -0.46 -4.16
CA GLU A 34 0.54 0.97 -4.04
C GLU A 34 -0.85 1.20 -3.45
N ARG A 35 -1.87 0.51 -3.96
CA ARG A 35 -3.24 0.63 -3.44
C ARG A 35 -3.36 0.22 -1.97
N ARG A 36 -2.62 -0.82 -1.54
CA ARG A 36 -2.57 -1.23 -0.12
C ARG A 36 -1.91 -0.17 0.74
N LYS A 37 -0.83 0.44 0.24
CA LYS A 37 -0.12 1.53 0.91
C LYS A 37 -1.01 2.76 1.07
N GLU A 38 -1.63 3.23 -0.01
CA GLU A 38 -2.58 4.36 0.02
C GLU A 38 -3.71 4.13 1.02
N ARG A 39 -4.27 2.91 1.06
CA ARG A 39 -5.31 2.57 2.04
C ARG A 39 -4.80 2.69 3.47
N SER A 40 -3.57 2.21 3.74
CA SER A 40 -2.99 2.33 5.08
C SER A 40 -2.74 3.77 5.49
N GLU A 41 -2.24 4.60 4.58
CA GLU A 41 -2.00 6.03 4.82
C GLU A 41 -3.31 6.77 5.07
N ALA A 42 -4.36 6.50 4.29
CA ALA A 42 -5.67 7.10 4.52
C ALA A 42 -6.25 6.75 5.89
N LEU A 43 -6.09 5.50 6.34
CA LEU A 43 -6.52 5.05 7.65
C LEU A 43 -5.75 5.75 8.78
N GLU A 44 -4.44 5.91 8.63
CA GLU A 44 -3.60 6.64 9.58
C GLU A 44 -4.00 8.11 9.69
N ILE A 45 -4.32 8.77 8.56
CA ILE A 45 -4.84 10.13 8.58
C ILE A 45 -6.15 10.19 9.37
N VAL A 46 -7.10 9.30 9.09
CA VAL A 46 -8.39 9.27 9.80
C VAL A 46 -8.21 9.02 11.30
N GLU A 47 -7.33 8.10 11.66
CA GLU A 47 -7.00 7.83 13.05
C GLU A 47 -6.42 9.06 13.77
N ASN A 48 -5.59 9.83 13.08
CA ASN A 48 -4.96 11.04 13.62
C ASN A 48 -5.82 12.30 13.53
N LEU A 49 -6.98 12.26 12.86
CA LEU A 49 -7.90 13.42 12.79
C LEU A 49 -8.55 13.75 14.14
N VAL A 50 -8.65 12.77 15.03
CA VAL A 50 -9.27 12.94 16.35
C VAL A 50 -8.17 12.80 17.40
N ASP A 51 -7.74 13.92 17.97
CA ASP A 51 -6.95 13.92 19.19
C ASP A 51 -7.92 14.01 20.40
N PRO A 52 -8.10 12.93 21.17
CA PRO A 52 -8.96 12.95 22.36
C PRO A 52 -8.47 13.96 23.40
N ASP A 53 -7.19 14.32 23.40
CA ASP A 53 -6.63 15.19 24.43
C ASP A 53 -6.98 16.67 24.28
N ASP A 54 -7.39 17.08 23.07
CA ASP A 54 -7.86 18.43 22.76
C ASP A 54 -9.31 18.70 23.23
N PHE A 55 -10.05 17.68 23.67
CA PHE A 55 -11.42 17.83 24.14
C PHE A 55 -11.50 18.10 25.66
N PRO A 56 -12.53 18.82 26.15
CA PRO A 56 -12.83 18.89 27.59
C PRO A 56 -13.07 17.49 28.19
N ASP A 57 -12.72 17.27 29.45
CA ASP A 57 -12.79 15.96 30.13
C ASP A 57 -14.17 15.28 30.01
N ASP A 58 -15.24 16.09 30.06
CA ASP A 58 -16.63 15.64 29.93
C ASP A 58 -16.93 15.04 28.54
N VAL A 59 -16.22 15.51 27.52
CA VAL A 59 -16.38 15.13 26.10
C VAL A 59 -15.42 14.00 25.73
N LYS A 60 -14.23 13.93 26.35
CA LYS A 60 -13.25 12.83 26.18
C LYS A 60 -13.88 11.46 26.45
N LEU A 61 -14.81 11.39 27.39
CA LEU A 61 -15.53 10.15 27.75
C LEU A 61 -16.54 9.68 26.69
N ILE A 62 -16.90 10.55 25.75
CA ILE A 62 -17.92 10.30 24.71
C ILE A 62 -17.25 10.02 23.36
N ILE A 63 -16.15 10.73 23.05
CA ILE A 63 -15.45 10.61 21.78
C ILE A 63 -14.41 9.48 21.86
N LYS A 64 -14.70 8.35 21.21
CA LYS A 64 -13.75 7.23 21.04
C LYS A 64 -12.85 7.52 19.84
N LYS A 65 -11.53 7.39 20.01
CA LYS A 65 -10.58 7.38 18.89
C LYS A 65 -10.90 6.18 17.99
N PRO A 66 -11.11 6.37 16.67
CA PRO A 66 -11.41 5.27 15.78
C PRO A 66 -10.22 4.31 15.68
N ASP A 67 -10.47 3.00 15.85
CA ASP A 67 -9.44 1.96 15.73
C ASP A 67 -9.25 1.57 14.26
N LYS A 68 -7.99 1.44 13.83
CA LYS A 68 -7.65 1.07 12.45
C LYS A 68 -8.33 -0.23 11.99
N ASN A 69 -8.50 -1.21 12.88
CA ASN A 69 -9.17 -2.47 12.58
C ASN A 69 -10.69 -2.32 12.44
N GLU A 70 -11.31 -1.39 13.18
CA GLU A 70 -12.75 -1.06 13.03
C GLU A 70 -13.04 -0.38 11.68
N LEU A 71 -12.07 0.40 11.16
CA LEU A 71 -12.19 1.09 9.87
C LEU A 71 -11.98 0.18 8.64
N ILE A 72 -11.34 -0.99 8.83
CA ILE A 72 -10.99 -1.89 7.72
C ILE A 72 -12.18 -2.72 7.25
N GLY A 73 -13.25 -2.85 8.05
CA GLY A 73 -14.52 -3.48 7.67
C GLY A 73 -14.33 -4.80 6.92
N GLU A 74 -13.85 -5.83 7.63
CA GLU A 74 -13.88 -7.22 7.13
C GLU A 74 -15.27 -7.86 7.31
#